data_AF-A0A920LZN2-F1
#
_entry.id   AF-A0A920LZN2-F1
#
_cell.length_a   1.000
_cell.length_b   1.000
_cell.length_c   1.000
_cell.angle_alpha   90.00
_cell.angle_beta   90.00
_cell.angle_gamma   90.00
#
_symmetry.space_group_name_H-M   'P 1'
#
loop_
_entity.id
_entity.type
_entity.pdbx_description
1 polymer ?
#
loop_
_entity_poly.entity_id
_entity_poly.type
_entity_poly.pdbx_seq_one_letter_code
_entity_poly.pdbx_strand_id
1 'polypeptide(L)'
;MRNPGKKDPDEYGRVTNKMNNIKIINLKIIIKIVLICLISIKNLKADFFKDISYLIENNTPRLSYGVAVTDLDHDDKFDFIVTGYRYSNLALSYKKNKLRNIINQNIFTDQNRQAIGVAACDVDFDGKEEIYILNTDSFSGKKIYADRLLDSHKNTYIDLFEDNINNGCFKCYSRKVSSLCR
;
A
#
# COMPACT_ATOMS: atom_id res chain seq x y z
N MET A 1 -18.51 31.35 -81.13
CA MET A 1 -17.38 30.92 -80.26
C MET A 1 -17.62 31.45 -78.85
N ARG A 2 -17.93 30.58 -77.87
CA ARG A 2 -18.10 31.01 -76.46
C ARG A 2 -16.72 31.08 -75.82
N ASN A 3 -16.38 32.25 -75.28
CA ASN A 3 -15.07 32.56 -74.72
C ASN A 3 -14.92 31.86 -73.34
N PRO A 4 -14.04 30.85 -73.18
CA PRO A 4 -13.91 30.12 -71.93
C PRO A 4 -12.93 30.87 -71.01
N GLY A 5 -13.37 31.89 -70.27
CA GLY A 5 -12.39 32.61 -69.47
C GLY A 5 -12.80 33.72 -68.51
N LYS A 6 -14.08 34.11 -68.40
CA LYS A 6 -14.49 35.05 -67.34
C LYS A 6 -15.32 34.32 -66.30
N LYS A 7 -14.68 33.89 -65.21
CA LYS A 7 -15.39 33.48 -64.00
C LYS A 7 -16.13 34.68 -63.44
N ASP A 8 -17.37 34.46 -63.02
CA ASP A 8 -18.25 35.48 -62.46
C ASP A 8 -17.60 36.08 -61.19
N PRO A 9 -17.41 37.40 -61.08
CA PRO A 9 -16.84 38.04 -59.88
C PRO A 9 -17.59 37.65 -58.60
N ASP A 10 -18.89 37.34 -58.70
CA ASP A 10 -19.74 36.91 -57.58
C ASP A 10 -19.42 35.48 -57.13
N GLU A 11 -18.89 34.65 -58.03
CA GLU A 11 -18.41 33.30 -57.74
C GLU A 11 -17.05 33.37 -57.02
N TYR A 12 -16.15 34.25 -57.47
CA TYR A 12 -14.84 34.45 -56.83
C TYR A 12 -14.99 34.98 -55.39
N GLY A 13 -15.90 35.95 -55.16
CA GLY A 13 -16.24 36.47 -53.83
C GLY A 13 -16.88 35.43 -52.91
N ARG A 14 -17.71 34.52 -53.44
CA ARG A 14 -18.29 33.42 -52.67
C ARG A 14 -17.24 32.39 -52.23
N VAL A 15 -16.29 32.06 -53.11
CA VAL A 15 -15.19 31.12 -52.80
C VAL A 15 -14.25 31.70 -51.75
N THR A 16 -13.86 32.97 -51.86
CA THR A 16 -12.97 33.62 -50.87
C THR A 16 -13.62 33.77 -49.50
N ASN A 17 -14.91 34.15 -49.44
CA ASN A 17 -15.66 34.20 -48.20
C ASN A 17 -15.83 32.82 -47.55
N LYS A 18 -16.06 31.77 -48.34
CA LYS A 18 -16.13 30.39 -47.85
C LYS A 18 -14.78 29.93 -47.27
N MET A 19 -13.66 30.23 -47.95
CA MET A 19 -12.31 29.92 -47.46
C MET A 19 -11.98 30.68 -46.16
N ASN A 20 -12.38 31.94 -46.03
CA ASN A 20 -12.18 32.74 -44.82
C ASN A 20 -13.03 32.21 -43.65
N ASN A 21 -14.28 31.81 -43.90
CA ASN A 21 -15.12 31.18 -42.88
C ASN A 21 -14.54 29.86 -42.38
N ILE A 22 -13.99 29.02 -43.27
CA ILE A 22 -13.31 27.77 -42.88
C ILE A 22 -12.09 28.06 -42.00
N LYS A 23 -11.27 29.07 -42.36
CA LYS A 23 -10.12 29.48 -41.54
C LYS A 23 -10.55 29.99 -40.15
N ILE A 24 -11.63 30.77 -40.07
CA ILE A 24 -12.17 31.29 -38.80
C ILE A 24 -12.70 30.14 -37.93
N ILE A 25 -13.40 29.16 -38.51
CA ILE A 25 -13.89 27.98 -37.79
C ILE A 25 -12.71 27.16 -37.24
N ASN A 26 -11.68 26.90 -38.05
CA ASN A 26 -10.49 26.18 -37.61
C ASN A 26 -9.74 26.91 -36.50
N LEU A 27 -9.61 28.25 -36.59
CA LEU A 27 -8.98 29.06 -35.56
C LEU A 27 -9.78 29.00 -34.24
N LYS A 28 -11.11 29.06 -34.30
CA LYS A 28 -11.98 28.91 -33.11
C LYS A 28 -11.86 27.53 -32.46
N ILE A 29 -11.73 26.47 -33.26
CA ILE A 29 -11.50 25.10 -32.77
C ILE A 29 -10.16 25.00 -32.05
N ILE A 30 -9.08 25.53 -32.65
CA ILE A 30 -7.74 25.54 -32.03
C ILE A 30 -7.76 26.30 -30.71
N ILE A 31 -8.38 27.49 -30.66
CA ILE A 31 -8.52 28.28 -29.43
C ILE A 31 -9.28 27.49 -28.35
N LYS A 32 -10.36 26.79 -28.71
CA LYS A 32 -11.09 25.91 -27.78
C LYS A 32 -10.21 24.78 -27.25
N ILE A 33 -9.47 24.10 -28.12
CA ILE A 33 -8.56 23.02 -27.71
C ILE A 33 -7.49 23.54 -26.76
N VAL A 34 -6.86 24.68 -27.07
CA VAL A 34 -5.86 25.31 -26.21
C VAL A 34 -6.45 25.68 -24.85
N LEU A 35 -7.67 26.24 -24.83
CA LEU A 35 -8.35 26.60 -23.58
C LEU A 35 -8.67 25.36 -22.72
N ILE A 36 -9.13 24.28 -23.34
CA ILE A 36 -9.39 22.98 -22.68
C ILE A 36 -8.09 22.39 -22.12
N CYS A 37 -6.99 22.43 -22.88
CA CYS A 37 -5.68 21.98 -22.42
C CYS A 37 -5.19 22.81 -21.23
N LEU A 38 -5.33 24.15 -21.27
CA LEU A 38 -4.94 25.03 -20.17
C LEU A 38 -5.73 24.78 -18.89
N ILE A 39 -7.03 24.46 -19.00
CA ILE A 39 -7.87 24.08 -17.85
C ILE A 39 -7.41 22.73 -17.27
N SER A 40 -7.07 21.77 -18.12
CA SER A 40 -6.63 20.44 -17.72
C SER A 40 -5.27 20.47 -16.99
N ILE A 41 -4.37 21.36 -17.37
CA ILE A 41 -3.05 21.51 -16.73
C ILE A 41 -3.15 22.05 -15.30
N LYS A 42 -4.15 22.89 -14.98
CA LYS A 42 -4.32 23.46 -13.63
C LYS A 42 -4.66 22.42 -12.55
N ASN A 43 -5.19 21.26 -12.95
CA ASN A 43 -5.57 20.17 -12.04
C ASN A 43 -4.48 19.09 -11.89
N LEU A 44 -3.32 19.24 -12.54
CA LEU A 44 -2.18 18.35 -12.38
C LEU A 44 -1.32 18.80 -11.19
N LYS A 45 -1.87 18.71 -9.97
CA LYS A 45 -1.03 18.70 -8.77
C LYS A 45 -0.84 17.25 -8.34
N ALA A 46 0.41 16.85 -8.13
CA ALA A 46 0.69 15.59 -7.46
C ALA A 46 0.16 15.70 -6.02
N ASP A 47 -0.76 14.82 -5.64
CA ASP A 47 -1.13 14.68 -4.24
C ASP A 47 0.05 14.07 -3.48
N PHE A 48 0.51 14.77 -2.44
CA PHE A 48 1.50 14.26 -1.50
C PHE A 48 0.80 13.48 -0.40
N PHE A 49 1.53 12.59 0.26
CA PHE A 49 1.05 11.98 1.49
C PHE A 49 0.74 13.06 2.52
N LYS A 50 -0.50 13.06 3.01
CA LYS A 50 -0.92 13.91 4.12
C LYS A 50 -0.45 13.28 5.42
N ASP A 51 0.25 14.04 6.25
CA ASP A 51 0.54 13.59 7.61
C ASP A 51 -0.76 13.45 8.40
N ILE A 52 -1.01 12.22 8.84
CA ILE A 52 -2.14 11.85 9.70
C ILE A 52 -1.68 11.13 10.97
N SER A 53 -0.39 11.27 11.32
CA SER A 53 0.24 10.61 12.47
C SER A 53 -0.43 10.97 13.80
N TYR A 54 -1.11 12.12 13.86
CA TYR A 54 -1.95 12.54 15.00
C TYR A 54 -3.15 11.62 15.27
N LEU A 55 -3.52 10.75 14.33
CA LEU A 55 -4.58 9.75 14.53
C LEU A 55 -4.11 8.57 15.39
N ILE A 56 -2.80 8.31 15.48
CA ILE A 56 -2.25 7.20 16.28
C ILE A 56 -2.24 7.61 17.76
N GLU A 57 -2.90 6.81 18.60
CA GLU A 57 -2.92 7.01 20.05
C GLU A 57 -1.55 6.66 20.66
N ASN A 58 -1.04 7.50 21.56
CA ASN A 58 0.27 7.32 22.21
C ASN A 58 1.44 7.11 21.23
N ASN A 59 1.43 7.84 20.10
CA ASN A 59 2.42 7.73 19.03
C ASN A 59 3.80 8.29 19.41
N THR A 60 4.57 7.54 20.20
CA THR A 60 5.95 7.88 20.55
C THR A 60 6.92 7.41 19.46
N PRO A 61 8.01 8.15 19.17
CA PRO A 61 9.05 7.70 18.24
C PRO A 61 9.59 6.31 18.60
N ARG A 62 9.64 5.41 17.61
CA ARG A 62 10.07 4.01 17.77
C ARG A 62 10.56 3.41 16.46
N LEU A 63 11.35 2.35 16.54
CA LEU A 63 11.83 1.61 15.37
C LEU A 63 10.82 0.54 14.95
N SER A 64 10.27 0.70 13.76
CA SER A 64 9.27 -0.21 13.16
C SER A 64 9.64 -0.39 11.69
N TYR A 65 9.76 -1.64 11.22
CA TYR A 65 10.26 -1.92 9.87
C TYR A 65 9.24 -2.60 8.96
N GLY A 66 8.29 -3.34 9.53
CA GLY A 66 7.23 -4.04 8.81
C GLY A 66 5.84 -3.71 9.33
N VAL A 67 4.89 -3.73 8.41
CA VAL A 67 3.44 -3.61 8.66
C VAL A 67 2.69 -4.68 7.86
N ALA A 68 1.64 -5.25 8.45
CA ALA A 68 0.67 -6.10 7.77
C ALA A 68 -0.75 -5.59 8.08
N VAL A 69 -1.71 -6.00 7.27
CA VAL A 69 -3.11 -5.58 7.37
C VAL A 69 -3.96 -6.84 7.43
N THR A 70 -4.75 -7.00 8.49
CA THR A 70 -5.62 -8.16 8.72
C THR A 70 -6.69 -7.82 9.75
N ASP A 71 -7.79 -8.55 9.77
CA ASP A 71 -8.85 -8.40 10.78
C ASP A 71 -8.48 -9.21 12.05
N LEU A 72 -7.93 -8.52 13.06
CA LEU A 72 -7.36 -9.17 14.25
C LEU A 72 -8.41 -9.49 15.31
N ASP A 73 -9.51 -8.74 15.35
CA ASP A 73 -10.58 -8.92 16.32
C ASP A 73 -11.89 -9.48 15.74
N HIS A 74 -11.86 -9.85 14.46
CA HIS A 74 -12.94 -10.48 13.70
C HIS A 74 -14.20 -9.61 13.66
N ASP A 75 -14.02 -8.30 13.47
CA ASP A 75 -15.10 -7.31 13.37
C ASP A 75 -15.42 -6.87 11.93
N ASP A 76 -14.89 -7.62 10.94
CA ASP A 76 -14.92 -7.39 9.50
C ASP A 76 -14.28 -6.06 9.07
N LYS A 77 -13.40 -5.49 9.91
CA LYS A 77 -12.58 -4.33 9.57
C LYS A 77 -11.12 -4.64 9.76
N PHE A 78 -10.32 -4.11 8.85
CA PHE A 78 -8.89 -4.32 8.88
C PHE A 78 -8.21 -3.49 9.97
N ASP A 79 -7.29 -4.16 10.65
CA ASP A 79 -6.34 -3.62 11.60
C ASP A 79 -4.93 -3.66 11.02
N PHE A 80 -4.03 -2.90 11.64
CA PHE A 80 -2.62 -2.89 11.27
C PHE A 80 -1.79 -3.61 12.31
N ILE A 81 -0.99 -4.59 11.90
CA ILE A 81 0.08 -5.12 12.73
C ILE A 81 1.33 -4.33 12.42
N VAL A 82 1.94 -3.69 13.41
CA VAL A 82 3.18 -2.93 13.26
C VAL A 82 4.27 -3.57 14.11
N THR A 83 5.34 -4.04 13.45
CA THR A 83 6.49 -4.66 14.14
C THR A 83 7.23 -3.67 15.03
N GLY A 84 7.94 -4.19 16.04
CA GLY A 84 8.82 -3.42 16.90
C GLY A 84 10.23 -4.00 16.99
N TYR A 85 11.21 -3.24 16.52
CA TYR A 85 12.60 -3.59 16.71
C TYR A 85 13.08 -3.13 18.08
N ARG A 86 13.11 -4.04 19.07
CA ARG A 86 13.36 -3.72 20.50
C ARG A 86 12.27 -2.84 21.13
N TYR A 87 11.10 -2.83 20.51
CA TYR A 87 9.87 -2.19 20.97
C TYR A 87 8.74 -3.21 20.88
N SER A 88 7.63 -3.01 21.60
CA SER A 88 6.46 -3.87 21.45
C SER A 88 5.90 -3.83 20.03
N ASN A 89 5.56 -4.98 19.45
CA ASN A 89 4.65 -5.04 18.30
C ASN A 89 3.29 -4.44 18.68
N LEU A 90 2.62 -3.82 17.72
CA LEU A 90 1.34 -3.14 17.91
C LEU A 90 0.27 -3.74 17.00
N ALA A 91 -0.97 -3.81 17.49
CA ALA A 91 -2.16 -4.14 16.73
C ALA A 91 -3.07 -2.91 16.72
N LEU A 92 -3.03 -2.11 15.65
CA LEU A 92 -3.70 -0.82 15.59
C LEU A 92 -5.04 -0.93 14.85
N SER A 93 -6.13 -0.73 15.59
CA SER A 93 -7.48 -0.67 15.04
C SER A 93 -8.02 0.76 15.02
N TYR A 94 -8.79 1.13 14.01
CA TYR A 94 -9.40 2.47 13.92
C TYR A 94 -10.70 2.54 14.73
N LYS A 95 -10.61 3.04 15.96
CA LYS A 95 -11.73 3.13 16.90
C LYS A 95 -11.82 4.52 17.53
N LYS A 96 -13.03 5.10 17.53
CA LYS A 96 -13.31 6.43 18.09
C LYS A 96 -12.40 7.52 17.49
N ASN A 97 -12.30 7.56 16.16
CA ASN A 97 -11.49 8.50 15.38
C ASN A 97 -9.98 8.47 15.68
N LYS A 98 -9.46 7.35 16.17
CA LYS A 98 -8.05 7.13 16.49
C LYS A 98 -7.63 5.71 16.14
N LEU A 99 -6.37 5.51 15.78
CA LEU A 99 -5.73 4.19 15.74
C LEU A 99 -5.30 3.84 17.16
N ARG A 100 -5.83 2.74 17.69
CA ARG A 100 -5.62 2.29 19.08
C ARG A 100 -5.03 0.90 19.11
N ASN A 101 -4.09 0.66 20.02
CA ASN A 101 -3.57 -0.68 20.23
C ASN A 101 -4.66 -1.56 20.87
N ILE A 102 -5.09 -2.63 20.19
CA ILE A 102 -6.16 -3.52 20.65
C ILE A 102 -5.65 -4.81 21.31
N ILE A 103 -4.38 -5.15 21.13
CA ILE A 103 -3.76 -6.36 21.69
C ILE A 103 -2.60 -5.99 22.63
N ASN A 104 -2.65 -6.51 23.86
CA ASN A 104 -1.61 -6.31 24.88
C ASN A 104 -1.09 -7.64 25.48
N GLN A 105 -1.12 -8.71 24.69
CA GLN A 105 -0.64 -10.03 25.11
C GLN A 105 0.87 -10.12 24.91
N ASN A 106 1.61 -10.64 25.90
CA ASN A 106 3.07 -10.70 25.87
C ASN A 106 3.63 -11.46 24.65
N ILE A 107 2.97 -12.53 24.23
CA ILE A 107 3.36 -13.34 23.07
C ILE A 107 3.25 -12.57 21.75
N PHE A 108 2.35 -11.59 21.68
CA PHE A 108 2.15 -10.73 20.53
C PHE A 108 3.07 -9.52 20.60
N THR A 109 3.08 -8.80 21.73
CA THR A 109 3.86 -7.57 21.89
C THR A 109 5.36 -7.84 21.81
N ASP A 110 5.83 -8.93 22.42
CA ASP A 110 7.18 -9.50 22.31
C ASP A 110 8.33 -8.49 22.20
N GLN A 111 8.32 -7.49 23.06
CA GLN A 111 9.24 -6.33 23.04
C GLN A 111 10.73 -6.72 23.08
N ASN A 112 11.04 -7.90 23.63
CA ASN A 112 12.41 -8.37 23.81
C ASN A 112 13.01 -8.99 22.54
N ARG A 113 12.17 -9.33 21.54
CA ARG A 113 12.64 -9.75 20.22
C ARG A 113 12.78 -8.54 19.30
N GLN A 114 13.45 -8.72 18.17
CA GLN A 114 13.73 -7.66 17.22
C GLN A 114 12.92 -7.88 15.94
N ALA A 115 11.61 -7.64 16.02
CA ALA A 115 10.72 -7.85 14.88
C ALA A 115 11.01 -6.82 13.78
N ILE A 116 11.16 -7.31 12.54
CA ILE A 116 11.49 -6.49 11.36
C ILE A 116 10.52 -6.68 10.20
N GLY A 117 9.79 -7.79 10.17
CA GLY A 117 8.81 -8.09 9.12
C GLY A 117 7.60 -8.79 9.72
N VAL A 118 6.46 -8.63 9.07
CA VAL A 118 5.22 -9.29 9.45
C VAL A 118 4.42 -9.61 8.19
N ALA A 119 3.75 -10.76 8.20
CA ALA A 119 2.75 -11.14 7.21
C ALA A 119 1.57 -11.78 7.93
N ALA A 120 0.37 -11.64 7.36
CA ALA A 120 -0.84 -12.32 7.81
C ALA A 120 -1.34 -13.21 6.66
N CYS A 121 -1.72 -14.45 6.97
CA CYS A 121 -2.30 -15.39 6.00
C CYS A 121 -3.03 -16.51 6.74
N ASP A 122 -4.19 -16.89 6.24
CA ASP A 122 -4.89 -18.12 6.63
C ASP A 122 -4.11 -19.33 6.10
N VAL A 123 -3.30 -19.96 6.96
CA VAL A 123 -2.42 -21.07 6.58
C VAL A 123 -3.05 -22.44 6.83
N ASP A 124 -4.02 -22.52 7.74
CA ASP A 124 -4.70 -23.77 8.10
C ASP A 124 -6.12 -23.91 7.52
N PHE A 125 -6.59 -22.88 6.81
CA PHE A 125 -7.88 -22.79 6.13
C PHE A 125 -9.09 -22.77 7.08
N ASP A 126 -8.93 -22.25 8.29
CA ASP A 126 -10.04 -22.05 9.23
C ASP A 126 -10.83 -20.73 8.99
N GLY A 127 -10.32 -19.88 8.08
CA GLY A 127 -10.90 -18.59 7.73
C GLY A 127 -10.39 -17.41 8.56
N LYS A 128 -9.43 -17.63 9.45
CA LYS A 128 -8.70 -16.59 10.19
C LYS A 128 -7.27 -16.56 9.71
N GLU A 129 -6.65 -15.38 9.76
CA GLU A 129 -5.27 -15.25 9.32
C GLU A 129 -4.29 -15.42 10.48
N GLU A 130 -3.35 -16.34 10.33
CA GLU A 130 -2.20 -16.47 11.22
C GLU A 130 -1.18 -15.38 10.93
N ILE A 131 -0.46 -14.98 11.97
CA ILE A 131 0.49 -13.87 11.93
C ILE A 131 1.92 -14.41 11.97
N TYR A 132 2.62 -14.31 10.85
CA TYR A 132 4.05 -14.59 10.80
C TYR A 132 4.86 -13.35 11.17
N ILE A 133 5.74 -13.46 12.17
CA ILE A 133 6.64 -12.38 12.61
C ILE A 133 8.08 -12.79 12.35
N LEU A 134 8.74 -12.03 11.47
CA LEU A 134 10.17 -12.14 11.20
C LEU A 134 10.96 -11.36 12.25
N ASN A 135 11.74 -12.08 13.05
CA ASN A 135 12.66 -11.52 14.02
C ASN A 135 14.09 -11.55 13.47
N THR A 136 14.87 -10.51 13.77
CA THR A 136 16.33 -10.52 13.55
C THR A 136 17.06 -10.62 14.90
N ASP A 137 18.35 -10.94 14.87
CA ASP A 137 19.21 -10.85 16.07
C ASP A 137 20.67 -10.62 15.70
N SER A 138 21.16 -11.34 14.70
CA SER A 138 22.56 -11.42 14.34
C SER A 138 22.70 -11.24 12.85
N PHE A 139 23.62 -10.35 12.45
CA PHE A 139 23.97 -10.15 11.05
C PHE A 139 24.55 -11.42 10.40
N SER A 140 25.15 -12.31 11.21
CA SER A 140 25.63 -13.63 10.80
C SER A 140 25.66 -14.59 12.01
N GLY A 141 25.73 -15.89 11.76
CA GLY A 141 25.79 -16.91 12.81
C GLY A 141 24.44 -17.56 13.10
N LYS A 142 24.37 -18.28 14.23
CA LYS A 142 23.14 -18.99 14.65
C LYS A 142 22.16 -17.98 15.24
N LYS A 143 20.93 -18.00 14.73
CA LYS A 143 19.80 -17.22 15.25
C LYS A 143 19.59 -17.52 16.75
N ILE A 144 19.49 -16.47 17.55
CA ILE A 144 19.20 -16.46 18.98
C ILE A 144 17.68 -16.41 19.22
N TYR A 145 16.95 -15.60 18.46
CA TYR A 145 15.50 -15.43 18.53
C TYR A 145 14.83 -16.10 17.35
N ALA A 146 13.96 -17.08 17.58
CA ALA A 146 13.17 -17.65 16.49
C ALA A 146 12.15 -16.63 15.94
N ASP A 147 11.73 -16.86 14.70
CA ASP A 147 10.50 -16.24 14.16
C ASP A 147 9.28 -16.78 14.91
N ARG A 148 8.12 -16.17 14.69
CA ARG A 148 6.86 -16.66 15.26
C ARG A 148 5.82 -16.88 14.17
N LEU A 149 4.93 -17.82 14.41
CA LEU A 149 3.68 -17.98 13.67
C LEU A 149 2.55 -18.03 14.69
N LEU A 150 1.84 -16.92 14.83
CA LEU A 150 0.81 -16.76 15.86
C LEU A 150 -0.56 -17.06 15.29
N ASP A 151 -1.27 -17.97 15.94
CA ASP A 151 -2.68 -18.28 15.67
C ASP A 151 -3.56 -17.73 16.81
N SER A 152 -4.74 -17.22 16.45
CA SER A 152 -5.72 -16.66 17.37
C SER A 152 -6.74 -17.72 17.82
N HIS A 153 -6.56 -18.22 19.03
CA HIS A 153 -7.44 -19.22 19.64
C HIS A 153 -8.09 -18.67 20.92
N LYS A 154 -9.44 -18.58 20.93
CA LYS A 154 -10.26 -18.12 22.08
C LYS A 154 -9.79 -16.79 22.68
N ASN A 155 -9.55 -15.79 21.83
CA ASN A 155 -9.03 -14.45 22.19
C ASN A 155 -7.61 -14.46 22.79
N THR A 156 -6.87 -15.55 22.67
CA THR A 156 -5.45 -15.65 23.03
C THR A 156 -4.64 -16.03 21.81
N TYR A 157 -3.35 -15.69 21.81
CA TYR A 157 -2.44 -16.14 20.76
C TYR A 157 -1.62 -17.35 21.21
N ILE A 158 -1.46 -18.31 20.30
CA ILE A 158 -0.58 -19.47 20.45
C ILE A 158 0.50 -19.35 19.38
N ASP A 159 1.76 -19.64 19.74
CA ASP A 159 2.85 -19.71 18.76
C ASP A 159 2.94 -21.14 18.23
N LEU A 160 2.51 -21.33 16.98
CA LEU A 160 2.51 -22.61 16.30
C LEU A 160 3.92 -23.16 16.10
N PHE A 161 4.95 -22.31 16.03
CA PHE A 161 6.32 -22.81 15.96
C PHE A 161 6.75 -23.40 17.31
N GLU A 162 6.38 -22.77 18.43
CA GLU A 162 6.70 -23.23 19.79
C GLU A 162 5.84 -24.44 20.25
N ASP A 163 4.86 -24.88 19.46
CA ASP A 163 4.05 -26.06 19.79
C ASP A 163 4.86 -27.37 19.69
N ASN A 164 4.60 -28.28 20.64
CA ASN A 164 5.34 -29.52 20.84
C ASN A 164 5.29 -30.46 19.63
N ILE A 165 4.20 -30.38 18.86
CA ILE A 165 3.99 -31.16 17.63
C ILE A 165 4.98 -30.73 16.53
N ASN A 166 5.42 -29.46 16.56
CA ASN A 166 6.26 -28.84 15.52
C ASN A 166 7.76 -28.81 15.87
N ASN A 167 8.17 -29.47 16.96
CA ASN A 167 9.55 -29.52 17.43
C ASN A 167 10.58 -30.02 16.40
N GLY A 168 10.16 -30.81 15.40
CA GLY A 168 11.00 -31.26 14.28
C GLY A 168 11.23 -30.20 13.19
N CYS A 169 10.33 -29.22 13.07
CA CYS A 169 10.29 -28.23 11.99
C CYS A 169 11.08 -26.94 12.32
N PHE A 170 11.25 -26.64 13.61
CA PHE A 170 12.03 -25.50 14.13
C PHE A 170 13.44 -25.36 13.52
N LYS A 171 14.05 -26.49 13.16
CA LYS A 171 15.44 -26.54 12.71
C LYS A 171 15.62 -26.09 11.25
N CYS A 172 14.55 -26.08 10.46
CA CYS A 172 14.59 -25.81 9.03
C CYS A 172 14.44 -24.32 8.70
N TYR A 173 13.50 -23.61 9.33
CA TYR A 173 13.30 -22.17 9.06
C TYR A 173 14.39 -21.27 9.65
N SER A 174 15.08 -21.73 10.70
CA SER A 174 16.23 -21.02 11.30
C SER A 174 17.58 -21.33 10.60
N ARG A 175 17.65 -22.33 9.70
CA ARG A 175 18.89 -22.74 9.01
C ARG A 175 18.73 -22.78 7.50
N LYS A 176 18.81 -21.62 6.84
CA LYS A 176 19.57 -21.36 5.58
C LYS A 176 18.95 -20.20 4.82
N VAL A 177 19.62 -19.06 4.83
CA VAL A 177 19.69 -18.19 3.64
C VAL A 177 21.08 -18.26 2.98
N SER A 178 22.02 -19.05 3.52
CA SER A 178 23.42 -19.07 3.04
C SER A 178 23.86 -20.31 2.25
N SER A 179 22.97 -21.21 1.82
CA SER A 179 23.42 -22.37 1.03
C SER A 179 22.56 -22.75 -0.18
N LEU A 180 21.77 -21.83 -0.73
CA LEU A 180 21.12 -22.04 -2.04
C LEU A 180 21.75 -21.26 -3.20
N CYS A 181 22.91 -20.62 -2.98
CA CYS A 181 23.75 -20.06 -4.03
C CYS A 181 25.18 -20.58 -3.90
N ARG A 182 25.41 -21.84 -4.23
CA ARG A 182 26.64 -22.37 -4.86
C ARG A 182 26.30 -23.64 -5.62
#